data_AF-A0A7S1HHB2-F1
#
_entry.id   AF-A0A7S1HHB2-F1
#
_cell.length_a   1.000
_cell.length_b   1.000
_cell.length_c   1.000
_cell.angle_alpha   90.00
_cell.angle_beta   90.00
_cell.angle_gamma   90.00
#
_symmetry.space_group_name_H-M   'P 1'
#
loop_
_entity.id
_entity.type
_entity.pdbx_description
1 polymer ?
#
loop_
_entity_poly.entity_id
_entity_poly.type
_entity_poly.pdbx_seq_one_letter_code
_entity_poly.pdbx_strand_id
1 'polypeptide(L)'
;LLYSGGRLSTGEGSGPEDGYVVLVDAGSSGSRVHVFRVGWREGEELPQIHLPGLKRKVEPGLSSFAERPSEAGESLRELVEFASDAVPAHLRSSTPFIVCGTAGMRMLPERVALEILGAVEGFVRRTSGFDVRARVISGTEEGVYGWVSVNYLSRRLVGMDRSHLGLLTAAEVGGASFQVTFQHDAAAGVDHGLVRLRVGG
;
A
#
# COMPACT_ATOMS: atom_id res chain seq x y z
N LEU A 1 -0.46 0.28 -6.97
CA LEU A 1 0.87 0.08 -6.35
C LEU A 1 1.55 -1.07 -7.07
N LEU A 2 2.09 -0.80 -8.25
CA LEU A 2 3.06 -1.70 -8.87
C LEU A 2 4.34 -0.87 -8.91
N TYR A 3 5.15 -1.02 -7.87
CA TYR A 3 6.49 -0.46 -7.88
C TYR A 3 7.27 -1.24 -8.93
N SER A 4 7.37 -0.69 -10.13
CA SER A 4 8.33 -1.14 -11.15
C SER A 4 9.69 -0.51 -10.83
N GLY A 5 10.22 -0.75 -9.64
CA GLY A 5 11.63 -0.44 -9.38
C GLY A 5 12.45 -1.63 -9.85
N GLY A 6 13.41 -1.36 -10.73
CA GLY A 6 14.41 -2.33 -11.12
C GLY A 6 15.09 -2.94 -9.90
N ARG A 7 15.66 -4.14 -10.11
CA ARG A 7 16.54 -4.81 -9.13
C ARG A 7 17.33 -3.76 -8.36
N LEU A 8 17.13 -3.71 -7.04
CA LEU A 8 18.01 -2.95 -6.16
C LEU A 8 19.42 -3.49 -6.43
N SER A 9 20.26 -2.69 -7.09
CA SER A 9 21.63 -3.06 -7.38
C SER A 9 22.39 -3.03 -6.06
N THR A 10 22.62 -4.20 -5.47
CA THR A 10 23.58 -4.33 -4.39
C THR A 10 24.96 -4.18 -5.00
N GLY A 11 25.71 -3.18 -4.52
CA GLY A 11 27.14 -3.09 -4.78
C GLY A 11 27.83 -4.36 -4.27
N GLU A 12 28.88 -4.78 -4.97
CA GLU A 12 29.66 -5.98 -4.67
C GLU A 12 30.09 -6.01 -3.19
N GLY A 13 29.60 -6.98 -2.41
CA GLY A 13 30.11 -7.21 -1.05
C GLY A 13 29.21 -7.91 -0.02
N SER A 14 27.90 -8.01 -0.22
CA SER A 14 26.99 -8.73 0.69
C SER A 14 25.82 -9.33 -0.09
N GLY A 15 25.27 -10.47 0.37
CA GLY A 15 24.07 -11.07 -0.24
C GLY A 15 22.92 -10.07 -0.34
N PRO A 16 21.86 -10.35 -1.14
CA PRO A 16 20.79 -9.38 -1.36
C PRO A 16 20.20 -8.96 -0.01
N GLU A 17 20.46 -7.72 0.41
CA GLU A 17 19.80 -7.17 1.58
C GLU A 17 18.31 -7.05 1.26
N ASP A 18 17.48 -7.65 2.11
CA ASP A 18 16.04 -7.51 1.96
C ASP A 18 15.66 -6.02 2.07
N GLY A 19 14.84 -5.56 1.13
CA GLY A 19 14.30 -4.21 1.14
C GLY A 19 13.14 -4.07 2.13
N TYR A 20 12.65 -2.84 2.26
CA TYR A 20 11.46 -2.53 3.05
C TYR A 20 10.43 -1.80 2.20
N VAL A 21 9.16 -1.96 2.56
CA VAL A 21 8.04 -1.15 2.05
C VAL A 21 7.20 -0.72 3.23
N VAL A 22 6.89 0.57 3.31
CA VAL A 22 5.99 1.14 4.30
C VAL A 22 4.70 1.56 3.60
N LEU A 23 3.56 1.07 4.09
CA LEU A 23 2.24 1.38 3.56
C LEU A 23 1.37 1.94 4.69
N VAL A 24 0.78 3.12 4.47
CA VAL A 24 -0.21 3.71 5.36
C VAL A 24 -1.57 3.64 4.69
N ASP A 25 -2.48 2.85 5.25
CA ASP A 25 -3.90 2.88 4.95
C ASP A 25 -4.56 4.01 5.77
N ALA A 26 -4.92 5.10 5.11
CA ALA A 26 -5.58 6.25 5.70
C ALA A 26 -7.10 6.15 5.50
N GLY A 27 -7.73 5.37 6.38
CA GLY A 27 -9.17 5.15 6.43
C GLY A 27 -9.95 6.31 7.08
N SER A 28 -11.28 6.22 6.99
CA SER A 28 -12.19 7.24 7.56
C SER A 28 -12.15 7.32 9.08
N SER A 29 -11.96 6.18 9.77
CA SER A 29 -11.94 6.10 11.24
C SER A 29 -10.54 6.16 11.85
N GLY A 30 -9.48 6.08 11.05
CA GLY A 30 -8.11 6.05 11.54
C GLY A 30 -7.13 5.66 10.45
N SER A 31 -5.85 5.89 10.74
CA SER A 31 -4.74 5.56 9.84
C SER A 31 -3.92 4.41 10.40
N ARG A 32 -3.54 3.45 9.53
CA ARG A 32 -2.76 2.26 9.91
C ARG A 32 -1.49 2.19 9.07
N VAL A 33 -0.34 2.12 9.72
CA VAL A 33 0.93 1.83 9.04
C VAL A 33 1.20 0.33 9.07
N HIS A 34 1.74 -0.17 7.97
CA HIS A 34 2.28 -1.49 7.78
C HIS A 34 3.72 -1.37 7.30
N VAL A 35 4.65 -2.04 7.98
CA VAL A 35 6.05 -2.14 7.56
C VAL A 35 6.32 -3.58 7.17
N PHE A 36 6.65 -3.78 5.89
CA PHE A 36 6.98 -5.08 5.33
C PHE A 36 8.46 -5.14 4.97
N ARG A 37 9.11 -6.23 5.37
CA ARG A 37 10.41 -6.62 4.81
C ARG A 37 10.16 -7.46 3.56
N VAL A 38 10.91 -7.18 2.51
CA VAL A 38 10.67 -7.68 1.16
C VAL A 38 11.96 -8.23 0.58
N GLY A 39 11.98 -9.52 0.28
CA GLY A 39 13.09 -10.20 -0.38
C GLY A 39 12.77 -10.58 -1.82
N TRP A 40 13.78 -11.04 -2.54
CA TRP A 40 13.63 -11.67 -3.85
C TRP A 40 14.37 -13.00 -3.88
N ARG A 41 13.71 -14.03 -4.39
CA ARG A 41 14.33 -15.34 -4.61
C ARG A 41 14.71 -15.48 -6.06
N GLU A 42 15.84 -16.14 -6.31
CA GLU A 42 16.27 -16.44 -7.67
C GLU A 42 15.21 -17.30 -8.37
N GLY A 43 14.80 -16.88 -9.57
CA GLY A 43 13.77 -17.56 -10.36
C GLY A 43 12.32 -17.23 -9.99
N GLU A 44 12.05 -16.46 -8.94
CA GLU A 44 10.69 -15.97 -8.64
C GLU A 44 10.42 -14.63 -9.33
N GLU A 45 9.22 -14.46 -9.90
CA GLU A 45 8.78 -13.22 -10.56
C GLU A 45 8.08 -12.23 -9.62
N LEU A 46 7.73 -12.68 -8.42
CA LEU A 46 7.06 -11.88 -7.41
C LEU A 46 7.95 -11.76 -6.18
N PRO A 47 7.93 -10.60 -5.49
CA PRO A 47 8.71 -10.43 -4.28
C PRO A 47 8.21 -11.35 -3.16
N GLN A 48 9.11 -11.75 -2.26
CA GLN A 48 8.77 -12.45 -1.03
C GLN A 48 8.48 -11.45 0.08
N ILE A 49 7.25 -11.44 0.60
CA ILE A 49 6.87 -10.63 1.76
C ILE A 49 7.13 -11.42 3.05
N HIS A 50 7.94 -10.87 3.95
CA HIS A 50 8.24 -11.51 5.23
C HIS A 50 7.12 -11.18 6.22
N LEU A 51 6.45 -12.23 6.73
CA LEU A 51 5.29 -12.11 7.61
C LEU A 51 5.58 -12.70 9.01
N PRO A 52 4.93 -12.18 10.08
CA PRO A 52 4.00 -11.05 10.06
C PRO A 52 4.73 -9.71 9.85
N GLY A 53 4.13 -8.82 9.05
CA GLY A 53 4.58 -7.44 8.97
C GLY A 53 4.30 -6.69 10.28
N LEU A 54 5.02 -5.61 10.53
CA LEU A 54 4.79 -4.74 11.68
C LEU A 54 3.62 -3.80 11.39
N LYS A 55 2.80 -3.50 12.41
CA LYS A 55 1.64 -2.61 12.24
C LYS A 55 1.40 -1.70 13.45
N ARG A 56 0.92 -0.49 13.19
CA ARG A 56 0.45 0.48 14.20
C ARG A 56 -0.76 1.25 13.67
N LYS A 57 -1.68 1.67 14.54
CA LYS A 57 -2.87 2.46 14.20
C LYS A 57 -2.92 3.72 15.05
N VAL A 58 -3.34 4.83 14.46
CA VAL A 58 -3.75 6.07 15.14
C VAL A 58 -5.17 6.47 14.73
N GLU A 59 -5.80 7.28 15.58
CA GLU A 59 -7.10 7.90 15.34
C GLU A 59 -7.01 9.41 15.71
N PRO A 60 -7.79 10.29 15.06
CA PRO A 60 -8.78 10.02 14.03
C PRO A 60 -8.16 9.76 12.63
N GLY A 61 -8.99 9.47 11.63
CA GLY A 61 -8.55 9.33 10.24
C GLY A 61 -8.18 10.67 9.61
N LEU A 62 -7.41 10.64 8.51
CA LEU A 62 -6.97 11.87 7.83
C LEU A 62 -8.13 12.78 7.38
N SER A 63 -9.28 12.20 7.05
CA SER A 63 -10.45 12.98 6.62
C SER A 63 -11.03 13.88 7.72
N SER A 64 -10.72 13.62 8.99
CA SER A 64 -11.15 14.46 10.12
C SER A 64 -10.44 15.80 10.17
N PHE A 65 -9.39 16.00 9.37
CA PHE A 65 -8.62 17.25 9.30
C PHE A 65 -9.09 18.17 8.14
N ALA A 66 -10.29 17.95 7.59
CA ALA A 66 -10.82 18.73 6.46
C ALA A 66 -10.85 20.24 6.72
N GLU A 67 -11.13 20.67 7.95
CA GLU A 67 -11.16 22.09 8.33
C GLU A 67 -9.77 22.64 8.70
N ARG A 68 -8.80 21.74 8.97
CA ARG A 68 -7.44 22.10 9.40
C ARG A 68 -6.38 21.22 8.70
N PRO A 69 -6.26 21.28 7.35
CA PRO A 69 -5.40 20.36 6.59
C PRO A 69 -3.93 20.36 7.01
N SER A 70 -3.41 21.50 7.47
CA SER A 70 -2.02 21.66 7.91
C SER A 70 -1.66 20.78 9.12
N GLU A 71 -2.63 20.41 9.96
CA GLU A 71 -2.41 19.55 11.13
C GLU A 71 -2.35 18.06 10.78
N ALA A 72 -2.78 17.67 9.58
CA ALA A 72 -2.91 16.27 9.20
C ALA A 72 -1.57 15.51 9.20
N GLY A 73 -0.48 16.15 8.81
CA GLY A 73 0.85 15.53 8.82
C GLY A 73 1.31 15.13 10.22
N GLU A 74 1.12 16.04 11.19
CA GLU A 74 1.48 15.83 12.59
C GLU A 74 0.70 14.66 13.22
N SER A 75 -0.55 14.46 12.79
CA SER A 75 -1.39 13.34 13.24
C SER A 75 -0.78 11.95 12.96
N LEU A 76 0.14 11.86 12.00
CA LEU A 76 0.82 10.61 11.65
C LEU A 76 2.17 10.42 12.36
N ARG A 77 2.56 11.32 13.27
CA ARG A 77 3.86 11.25 13.97
C ARG A 77 4.18 9.87 14.51
N GLU A 78 3.28 9.28 15.30
CA GLU A 78 3.48 7.95 15.88
C GLU A 78 3.69 6.87 14.82
N LEU A 79 2.97 6.95 13.69
CA LEU A 79 3.12 5.99 12.59
C LEU A 79 4.48 6.12 11.89
N VAL A 80 4.94 7.36 11.71
CA VAL A 80 6.22 7.67 11.06
C VAL A 80 7.40 7.26 11.96
N GLU A 81 7.30 7.53 13.26
CA GLU A 81 8.29 7.09 14.25
C GLU A 81 8.34 5.57 14.32
N PHE A 82 7.18 4.90 14.39
CA PHE A 82 7.10 3.43 14.35
C PHE A 82 7.75 2.82 13.09
N ALA A 83 7.53 3.42 11.92
CA ALA A 83 8.20 2.99 10.69
C ALA A 83 9.70 3.28 10.70
N SER A 84 10.11 4.40 11.27
CA SER A 84 11.52 4.80 11.38
C SER A 84 12.31 3.87 12.30
N ASP A 85 11.70 3.42 13.39
CA ASP A 85 12.31 2.45 14.32
C ASP A 85 12.49 1.06 13.66
N ALA A 86 11.57 0.69 12.76
CA ALA A 86 11.61 -0.58 12.07
C ALA A 86 12.58 -0.62 10.87
N VAL A 87 12.77 0.51 10.18
CA VAL A 87 13.59 0.59 8.95
C VAL A 87 14.96 1.22 9.26
N PRO A 88 16.08 0.49 9.01
CA PRO A 88 17.42 1.02 9.21
C PRO A 88 17.63 2.36 8.50
N ALA A 89 18.26 3.32 9.17
CA ALA A 89 18.40 4.70 8.69
C ALA A 89 18.98 4.80 7.26
N HIS A 90 19.96 3.97 6.93
CA HIS A 90 20.62 3.94 5.62
C HIS A 90 19.73 3.39 4.48
N LEU A 91 18.63 2.69 4.80
CA LEU A 91 17.68 2.14 3.82
C LEU A 91 16.46 3.06 3.61
N ARG A 92 16.21 4.04 4.49
CA ARG A 92 14.97 4.83 4.47
C ARG A 92 14.76 5.60 3.17
N SER A 93 15.79 6.19 2.59
CA SER A 93 15.69 6.92 1.32
C SER A 93 15.36 6.05 0.11
N SER A 94 15.62 4.74 0.22
CA SER A 94 15.30 3.74 -0.82
C SER A 94 14.01 2.96 -0.52
N THR A 95 13.47 3.10 0.69
CA THR A 95 12.27 2.42 1.15
C THR A 95 11.04 3.21 0.71
N PRO A 96 10.17 2.67 -0.16
CA PRO A 96 8.94 3.34 -0.53
C PRO A 96 8.03 3.51 0.69
N PHE A 97 7.64 4.75 0.98
CA PHE A 97 6.65 5.08 1.99
C PHE A 97 5.37 5.57 1.30
N ILE A 98 4.33 4.76 1.31
CA ILE A 98 3.15 5.00 0.48
C ILE A 98 1.95 5.25 1.39
N VAL A 99 1.31 6.42 1.25
CA VAL A 99 0.07 6.75 1.97
C VAL A 99 -1.10 6.67 1.00
N CYS A 100 -2.09 5.85 1.32
CA CYS A 100 -3.30 5.65 0.53
C CYS A 100 -4.51 6.15 1.31
N GLY A 101 -5.08 7.28 0.89
CA GLY A 101 -6.37 7.75 1.37
C GLY A 101 -7.50 6.94 0.74
N THR A 102 -8.39 6.36 1.55
CA THR A 102 -9.51 5.54 1.08
C THR A 102 -10.84 6.31 1.14
N ALA A 103 -11.95 5.65 1.48
CA ALA A 103 -13.31 6.20 1.40
C ALA A 103 -13.47 7.56 2.10
N GLY A 104 -12.86 7.73 3.28
CA GLY A 104 -12.90 9.00 4.03
C GLY A 104 -12.36 10.17 3.22
N MET A 105 -11.20 9.98 2.58
CA MET A 105 -10.55 11.01 1.77
C MET A 105 -11.29 11.26 0.44
N ARG A 106 -11.92 10.22 -0.14
CA ARG A 106 -12.74 10.36 -1.37
C ARG A 106 -13.97 11.26 -1.19
N MET A 107 -14.48 11.38 0.03
CA MET A 107 -15.67 12.20 0.34
C MET A 107 -15.35 13.69 0.49
N LEU A 108 -14.07 14.07 0.56
CA LEU A 108 -13.66 15.46 0.67
C LEU A 108 -13.64 16.15 -0.70
N PRO A 109 -13.79 17.49 -0.74
CA PRO A 109 -13.44 18.26 -1.92
C PRO A 109 -11.99 17.98 -2.32
N GLU A 110 -11.73 17.78 -3.62
CA GLU A 110 -10.41 17.37 -4.14
C GLU A 110 -9.28 18.28 -3.63
N ARG A 111 -9.51 19.59 -3.65
CA ARG A 111 -8.56 20.57 -3.13
C ARG A 111 -8.18 20.31 -1.67
N VAL A 112 -9.15 20.02 -0.80
CA VAL A 112 -8.93 19.75 0.62
C VAL A 112 -8.16 18.44 0.80
N ALA A 113 -8.51 17.41 0.03
CA ALA A 113 -7.77 16.14 0.04
C ALA A 113 -6.30 16.33 -0.36
N LEU A 114 -6.02 17.12 -1.40
CA LEU A 114 -4.65 17.43 -1.84
C LEU A 114 -3.88 18.25 -0.80
N GLU A 115 -4.52 19.22 -0.14
CA GLU A 115 -3.90 19.99 0.95
C GLU A 115 -3.50 19.08 2.13
N ILE A 116 -4.38 18.15 2.54
CA ILE A 116 -4.10 17.14 3.57
C ILE A 116 -2.93 16.24 3.16
N LEU A 117 -2.97 15.68 1.96
CA LEU A 117 -1.92 14.78 1.47
C LEU A 117 -0.57 15.50 1.35
N GLY A 118 -0.57 16.76 0.89
CA GLY A 118 0.63 17.60 0.85
C GLY A 118 1.21 17.88 2.24
N ALA A 119 0.36 18.13 3.25
CA ALA A 119 0.80 18.28 4.64
C ALA A 119 1.43 16.99 5.18
N VAL A 120 0.84 15.84 4.87
CA VAL A 120 1.38 14.51 5.22
C VAL A 120 2.73 14.26 4.56
N GLU A 121 2.84 14.43 3.24
CA GLU A 121 4.12 14.22 2.55
C GLU A 121 5.20 15.17 3.09
N GLY A 122 4.86 16.44 3.27
CA GLY A 122 5.78 17.43 3.83
C GLY A 122 6.28 17.04 5.22
N PHE A 123 5.38 16.57 6.09
CA PHE A 123 5.75 16.10 7.42
C PHE A 123 6.71 14.91 7.34
N VAL A 124 6.34 13.84 6.62
CA VAL A 124 7.14 12.62 6.53
C VAL A 124 8.53 12.90 5.96
N ARG A 125 8.65 13.70 4.89
CA ARG A 125 9.96 14.07 4.31
C ARG A 125 10.85 14.79 5.30
N ARG A 126 10.30 15.72 6.09
CA ARG A 126 11.07 16.52 7.05
C ARG A 126 11.52 15.74 8.28
N THR A 127 10.79 14.69 8.68
CA THR A 127 11.02 14.03 9.98
C THR A 127 11.67 12.65 9.90
N SER A 128 11.67 11.98 8.74
CA SER A 128 12.02 10.55 8.68
C SER A 128 13.12 10.15 7.68
N GLY A 129 13.29 10.92 6.60
CA GLY A 129 14.18 10.56 5.49
C GLY A 129 13.59 9.52 4.50
N PHE A 130 12.31 9.17 4.61
CA PHE A 130 11.63 8.30 3.65
C PHE A 130 11.29 8.99 2.32
N ASP A 131 11.32 8.24 1.21
CA ASP A 131 10.67 8.63 -0.04
C ASP A 131 9.16 8.40 0.04
N VAL A 132 8.43 9.45 0.46
CA VAL A 132 6.98 9.40 0.64
C VAL A 132 6.20 9.79 -0.60
N ARG A 133 5.14 9.04 -0.89
CA ARG A 133 4.07 9.42 -1.84
C ARG A 133 2.71 9.19 -1.22
N ALA A 134 1.86 10.21 -1.26
CA ALA A 134 0.51 10.18 -0.73
C ALA A 134 -0.51 10.42 -1.84
N ARG A 135 -1.57 9.60 -1.90
CA ARG A 135 -2.66 9.79 -2.87
C ARG A 135 -3.97 9.22 -2.37
N VAL A 136 -5.07 9.72 -2.90
CA VAL A 136 -6.38 9.07 -2.76
C VAL A 136 -6.46 7.92 -3.76
N ILE A 137 -6.89 6.74 -3.31
CA ILE A 137 -7.11 5.58 -4.18
C ILE A 137 -8.60 5.45 -4.49
N SER A 138 -8.94 5.02 -5.70
CA SER A 138 -10.33 4.72 -6.05
C SER A 138 -10.83 3.46 -5.31
N GLY A 139 -12.15 3.30 -5.21
CA GLY A 139 -12.72 2.06 -4.65
C GLY A 139 -12.35 0.81 -5.47
N THR A 140 -12.19 0.96 -6.79
CA THR A 140 -11.71 -0.09 -7.70
C THR A 140 -10.27 -0.49 -7.38
N GLU A 141 -9.38 0.48 -7.16
CA GLU A 141 -7.99 0.19 -6.77
C GLU A 141 -7.91 -0.49 -5.41
N GLU A 142 -8.68 -0.01 -4.44
CA GLU A 142 -8.77 -0.60 -3.09
C GLU A 142 -9.17 -2.09 -3.18
N GLY A 143 -10.24 -2.39 -3.92
CA GLY A 143 -10.68 -3.78 -4.15
C GLY A 143 -9.63 -4.64 -4.87
N VAL A 144 -8.99 -4.10 -5.90
CA VAL A 144 -7.90 -4.79 -6.62
C VAL A 144 -6.72 -5.09 -5.71
N TYR A 145 -6.27 -4.13 -4.89
CA TYR A 145 -5.15 -4.35 -3.97
C TYR A 145 -5.49 -5.40 -2.90
N GLY A 146 -6.71 -5.37 -2.36
CA GLY A 146 -7.21 -6.42 -1.46
C GLY A 146 -7.22 -7.79 -2.14
N TRP A 147 -7.71 -7.87 -3.38
CA TRP A 147 -7.78 -9.11 -4.16
C TRP A 147 -6.40 -9.69 -4.49
N VAL A 148 -5.45 -8.86 -4.91
CA VAL A 148 -4.05 -9.28 -5.13
C VAL A 148 -3.46 -9.80 -3.83
N SER A 149 -3.71 -9.12 -2.70
CA SER A 149 -3.19 -9.52 -1.38
C SER A 149 -3.70 -10.89 -0.96
N VAL A 150 -5.02 -11.14 -1.06
CA VAL A 150 -5.62 -12.45 -0.72
C VAL A 150 -5.07 -13.57 -1.59
N ASN A 151 -4.95 -13.34 -2.90
CA ASN A 151 -4.43 -14.34 -3.82
C ASN A 151 -2.92 -14.57 -3.67
N TYR A 152 -2.14 -13.53 -3.36
CA TYR A 152 -0.72 -13.65 -3.03
C TYR A 152 -0.52 -14.50 -1.78
N LEU A 153 -1.22 -14.17 -0.68
CA LEU A 153 -1.13 -14.89 0.59
C LEU A 153 -1.63 -16.33 0.49
N SER A 154 -2.62 -16.57 -0.38
CA SER A 154 -3.13 -17.91 -0.66
C SER A 154 -2.29 -18.69 -1.67
N ARG A 155 -1.22 -18.08 -2.21
CA ARG A 155 -0.29 -18.65 -3.20
C ARG A 155 -0.95 -19.01 -4.54
N ARG A 156 -1.98 -18.26 -4.93
CA ARG A 156 -2.85 -18.52 -6.09
C ARG A 156 -2.58 -17.61 -7.29
N LEU A 157 -1.74 -16.60 -7.14
CA LEU A 157 -1.31 -15.78 -8.28
C LEU A 157 -0.52 -16.62 -9.30
N VAL A 158 -0.53 -16.20 -10.56
CA VAL A 158 0.28 -16.80 -11.63
C VAL A 158 1.75 -16.88 -11.19
N GLY A 159 2.40 -18.00 -11.47
CA GLY A 159 3.78 -18.27 -11.04
C GLY A 159 3.93 -18.82 -9.62
N MET A 160 2.85 -18.94 -8.84
CA MET A 160 2.88 -19.55 -7.49
C MET A 160 2.36 -21.01 -7.48
N ASP A 161 2.68 -21.74 -6.42
CA ASP A 161 2.47 -23.20 -6.29
C ASP A 161 0.99 -23.61 -6.33
N ARG A 162 0.07 -22.73 -5.94
CA ARG A 162 -1.38 -23.02 -5.91
C ARG A 162 -2.16 -22.30 -7.01
N SER A 163 -1.48 -21.76 -8.01
CA SER A 163 -2.10 -21.09 -9.16
C SER A 163 -3.13 -21.97 -9.90
N HIS A 164 -2.88 -23.28 -9.96
CA HIS A 164 -3.78 -24.27 -10.57
C HIS A 164 -5.15 -24.40 -9.88
N LEU A 165 -5.31 -23.90 -8.65
CA LEU A 165 -6.58 -23.95 -7.92
C LEU A 165 -7.52 -22.78 -8.28
N GLY A 166 -7.12 -21.90 -9.20
CA GLY A 166 -7.85 -20.69 -9.54
C GLY A 166 -7.78 -19.59 -8.49
N LEU A 167 -8.17 -18.38 -8.91
CA LEU A 167 -8.14 -17.18 -8.08
C LEU A 167 -9.36 -17.12 -7.15
N LEU A 168 -9.15 -16.64 -5.94
CA LEU A 168 -10.23 -16.41 -4.96
C LEU A 168 -10.96 -15.11 -5.28
N THR A 169 -12.23 -15.05 -4.86
CA THR A 169 -12.96 -13.79 -4.71
C THR A 169 -12.56 -13.13 -3.40
N ALA A 170 -12.33 -11.81 -3.43
CA ALA A 170 -12.11 -11.01 -2.25
C ALA A 170 -13.32 -10.10 -2.00
N ALA A 171 -13.78 -10.05 -0.76
CA ALA A 171 -14.81 -9.13 -0.30
C ALA A 171 -14.32 -8.39 0.94
N GLU A 172 -14.37 -7.06 0.90
CA GLU A 172 -13.91 -6.17 1.97
C GLU A 172 -15.04 -5.23 2.39
N VAL A 173 -15.27 -5.15 3.70
CA VAL A 173 -16.22 -4.20 4.30
C VAL A 173 -15.42 -3.15 5.08
N GLY A 174 -15.31 -1.96 4.51
CA GLY A 174 -14.68 -0.81 5.14
C GLY A 174 -15.67 0.03 5.96
N GLY A 175 -15.17 1.08 6.60
CA GLY A 175 -16.01 1.97 7.42
C GLY A 175 -16.98 2.84 6.60
N ALA A 176 -16.67 3.12 5.34
CA ALA A 176 -17.49 3.94 4.45
C ALA A 176 -17.57 3.39 3.01
N SER A 177 -17.17 2.13 2.80
CA SER A 177 -17.24 1.47 1.49
C SER A 177 -17.31 -0.05 1.63
N PHE A 178 -17.73 -0.69 0.54
CA PHE A 178 -17.73 -2.14 0.39
C PHE A 178 -17.21 -2.48 -1.00
N GLN A 179 -16.36 -3.50 -1.10
CA GLN A 179 -15.73 -3.91 -2.35
C GLN A 179 -15.82 -5.43 -2.51
N VAL A 180 -16.19 -5.88 -3.71
CA VAL A 180 -16.12 -7.29 -4.12
C VAL A 180 -15.32 -7.36 -5.41
N THR A 181 -14.27 -8.15 -5.43
CA THR A 181 -13.36 -8.29 -6.58
C THR A 181 -13.14 -9.77 -6.88
N PHE A 182 -13.33 -10.18 -8.13
CA PHE A 182 -13.19 -11.55 -8.60
C PHE A 182 -12.67 -11.57 -10.04
N GLN A 183 -12.12 -12.70 -10.46
CA GLN A 183 -11.70 -12.90 -11.84
C GLN A 183 -12.94 -13.02 -12.75
N HIS A 184 -13.01 -12.18 -13.78
CA HIS A 184 -14.05 -12.21 -14.79
C HIS A 184 -13.60 -13.02 -16.02
N ASP A 185 -14.48 -13.86 -16.56
CA ASP A 185 -14.27 -14.50 -17.85
C ASP A 185 -14.67 -13.55 -18.98
N ALA A 186 -13.75 -13.28 -19.90
CA ALA A 186 -13.89 -12.28 -20.97
C ALA A 186 -15.10 -12.50 -21.89
N ALA A 187 -15.69 -13.69 -21.89
CA ALA A 187 -16.88 -14.02 -22.67
C ALA A 187 -18.20 -13.43 -22.11
N ALA A 188 -18.20 -12.87 -20.90
CA ALA A 188 -19.44 -12.50 -20.19
C ALA A 188 -19.96 -11.06 -20.43
N GLY A 189 -19.36 -10.29 -21.35
CA GLY A 189 -20.00 -9.11 -21.96
C GLY A 189 -20.27 -7.91 -21.04
N VAL A 190 -19.50 -7.72 -19.97
CA VAL A 190 -19.62 -6.56 -19.06
C VAL A 190 -18.36 -5.69 -19.14
N ASP A 191 -18.49 -4.44 -19.57
CA ASP A 191 -17.35 -3.50 -19.71
C ASP A 191 -17.12 -2.62 -18.47
N HIS A 192 -18.12 -2.43 -17.61
CA HIS A 192 -17.99 -1.56 -16.44
C HIS A 192 -17.30 -2.26 -15.26
N GLY A 193 -16.27 -1.60 -14.70
CA GLY A 193 -15.52 -2.10 -13.54
C GLY A 193 -14.44 -3.13 -13.88
N LEU A 194 -14.20 -3.39 -15.17
CA LEU A 194 -13.13 -4.30 -15.60
C LEU A 194 -11.76 -3.64 -15.40
N VAL A 195 -10.88 -4.33 -14.66
CA VAL A 195 -9.46 -3.96 -14.53
C VAL A 195 -8.62 -5.08 -15.13
N ARG A 196 -7.80 -4.75 -16.12
CA ARG A 196 -6.80 -5.67 -16.65
C ARG A 196 -5.55 -5.58 -15.79
N LEU A 197 -5.20 -6.69 -15.16
CA LEU A 197 -4.00 -6.81 -14.33
C LEU A 197 -3.01 -7.74 -15.01
N ARG A 198 -1.75 -7.32 -15.05
CA ARG A 198 -0.61 -8.21 -15.33
C ARG A 198 0.09 -8.48 -14.00
N VAL A 199 0.22 -9.76 -13.66
CA VAL A 199 0.88 -10.24 -12.45
C VAL A 199 1.91 -11.26 -12.90
N GLY A 200 3.19 -11.01 -12.62
CA GLY A 200 4.29 -11.74 -13.27
C GLY A 200 4.61 -11.17 -14.67
N GLY A 201 5.68 -11.71 -15.28
CA GLY A 201 6.21 -11.31 -16.59
C GLY A 201 5.25 -11.53 -17.75
#